data_AF-A0A9E8SPH0-F1
#
_entry.id   AF-A0A9E8SPH0-F1
#
_cell.length_a   1.000
_cell.length_b   1.000
_cell.length_c   1.000
_cell.angle_alpha   90.00
_cell.angle_beta   90.00
_cell.angle_gamma   90.00
#
_symmetry.space_group_name_H-M   'P 1'
#
loop_
_entity.id
_entity.type
_entity.pdbx_description
1 polymer ?
#
loop_
_entity_poly.entity_id
_entity_poly.type
_entity_poly.pdbx_seq_one_letter_code
_entity_poly.pdbx_strand_id
1 'polypeptide(L)'
;MDWREKTINEVYGGNVERFEKAYAQAVSEGNRHCVSWKDFVLNETVLPDLKEATEDLIERRLGYLPHESVAITFVPFLRAFIQSHRTGVLSDQEFLSKADQQIKLIRNWDMRHNTCRVYDESIYQNYKDNYVVFRQAVKERLSLFLGYEPKLEHSLIAEMWMHDLMTDDTFEFPETITAIDYKAITLIKYREVLLQYGQDAAYSSPLHGNS
;
A
#
# COMPACT_ATOMS: atom_id res chain seq x y z
N MET A 1 24.02 33.15 -0.66
CA MET A 1 23.73 32.04 -1.59
C MET A 1 22.51 31.34 -1.04
N ASP A 2 21.43 31.27 -1.81
CA ASP A 2 20.20 30.58 -1.42
C ASP A 2 20.50 29.09 -1.19
N TRP A 3 19.81 28.45 -0.24
CA TRP A 3 20.01 27.03 0.07
C TRP A 3 19.75 26.16 -1.17
N ARG A 4 18.79 26.56 -2.00
CA ARG A 4 18.46 25.93 -3.28
C ARG A 4 19.62 26.01 -4.26
N GLU A 5 20.17 27.21 -4.49
CA GLU A 5 21.32 27.41 -5.38
C GLU A 5 22.55 26.62 -4.92
N LYS A 6 22.80 26.60 -3.61
CA LYS A 6 23.90 25.83 -3.02
C LYS A 6 23.71 24.33 -3.29
N THR A 7 22.52 23.80 -3.07
CA THR A 7 22.21 22.37 -3.28
C THR A 7 22.31 21.96 -4.75
N ILE A 8 21.79 22.78 -5.67
CA ILE A 8 21.87 22.53 -7.11
C ILE A 8 23.34 22.44 -7.55
N ASN A 9 24.18 23.35 -7.09
CA ASN A 9 25.59 23.39 -7.49
C ASN A 9 26.43 22.29 -6.83
N GLU A 10 26.28 22.07 -5.53
CA GLU A 10 27.13 21.14 -4.77
C GLU A 10 26.73 19.67 -4.93
N VAL A 11 25.43 19.37 -5.01
CA VAL A 11 24.92 17.98 -5.04
C VAL A 11 24.53 17.54 -6.45
N TYR A 12 23.96 18.45 -7.25
CA TYR A 12 23.45 18.14 -8.59
C TYR A 12 24.34 18.67 -9.72
N GLY A 13 25.52 19.23 -9.39
CA GLY A 13 26.51 19.69 -10.36
C GLY A 13 25.99 20.80 -11.29
N GLY A 14 25.09 21.64 -10.79
CA GLY A 14 24.45 22.70 -11.58
C GLY A 14 23.23 22.25 -12.40
N ASN A 15 22.86 20.96 -12.36
CA ASN A 15 21.73 20.43 -13.12
C ASN A 15 20.39 20.72 -12.43
N VAL A 16 19.79 21.86 -12.79
CA VAL A 16 18.51 22.34 -12.26
C VAL A 16 17.37 21.35 -12.52
N GLU A 17 17.29 20.78 -13.72
CA GLU A 17 16.19 19.86 -14.08
C GLU A 17 16.22 18.57 -13.25
N ARG A 18 17.42 18.01 -13.03
CA ARG A 18 17.60 16.85 -12.15
C ARG A 18 17.23 17.18 -10.70
N PHE A 19 17.58 18.37 -10.22
CA PHE A 19 17.19 18.84 -8.88
C PHE A 19 15.67 18.96 -8.76
N GLU A 20 14.98 19.62 -9.70
CA GLU A 20 13.53 19.81 -9.64
C GLU A 20 12.79 18.46 -9.67
N LYS A 21 13.24 17.50 -10.49
CA LYS A 21 12.67 16.15 -10.53
C LYS A 21 12.86 15.42 -9.20
N ALA A 22 14.06 15.45 -8.63
CA ALA A 22 14.35 14.83 -7.33
C ALA A 22 13.58 15.50 -6.18
N TYR A 23 13.47 16.83 -6.20
CA TYR A 23 12.73 17.60 -5.21
C TYR A 23 11.23 17.30 -5.28
N ALA A 24 10.63 17.29 -6.48
CA ALA A 24 9.23 16.91 -6.67
C ALA A 24 8.95 15.48 -6.18
N GLN A 25 9.87 14.54 -6.43
CA GLN A 25 9.77 13.17 -5.92
C GLN A 25 9.84 13.13 -4.38
N ALA A 26 10.77 13.86 -3.77
CA ALA A 26 10.91 13.95 -2.32
C ALA A 26 9.68 14.58 -1.64
N VAL A 27 9.12 15.64 -2.24
CA VAL A 27 7.87 16.27 -1.75
C VAL A 27 6.70 15.31 -1.87
N SER A 28 6.57 14.60 -3.00
CA SER A 28 5.52 13.60 -3.19
C SER A 28 5.61 12.47 -2.16
N GLU A 29 6.82 11.97 -1.89
CA GLU A 29 7.06 10.93 -0.89
C GLU A 29 6.81 11.45 0.53
N GLY A 30 7.23 12.67 0.87
CA GLY A 30 6.91 13.29 2.15
C GLY A 30 5.41 13.45 2.37
N ASN A 31 4.67 13.88 1.34
CA ASN A 31 3.22 13.98 1.39
C ASN A 31 2.52 12.63 1.53
N ARG A 32 3.12 11.54 1.02
CA ARG A 32 2.58 10.19 1.13
C ARG A 32 2.45 9.75 2.59
N HIS A 33 3.36 10.18 3.44
CA HIS A 33 3.44 9.82 4.86
C HIS A 33 2.93 10.91 5.81
N CYS A 34 2.37 11.99 5.27
CA CYS A 34 1.82 13.07 6.08
C CYS A 34 0.53 12.62 6.80
N VAL A 35 0.47 12.90 8.10
CA VAL A 35 -0.65 12.57 8.97
C VAL A 35 -1.11 13.82 9.71
N SER A 36 -2.42 13.98 9.90
CA SER A 36 -2.93 15.09 10.69
C SER A 36 -2.63 14.89 12.17
N TRP A 37 -2.26 15.96 12.88
CA TRP A 37 -2.09 15.92 14.34
C TRP A 37 -3.33 15.42 15.07
N LYS A 38 -4.51 15.70 14.51
CA LYS A 38 -5.78 15.23 15.07
C LYS A 38 -5.89 13.70 15.01
N ASP A 39 -5.54 13.09 13.88
CA ASP A 39 -5.58 11.64 13.73
C ASP A 39 -4.56 10.97 14.66
N PHE A 40 -3.37 11.55 14.79
CA PHE A 40 -2.37 11.08 15.73
C PHE A 40 -2.88 11.09 17.18
N VAL A 41 -3.41 12.23 17.64
CA VAL A 41 -3.96 12.34 19.01
C VAL A 41 -5.12 11.36 19.22
N LEU A 42 -6.00 11.19 18.23
CA LEU A 42 -7.12 10.26 18.34
C LEU A 42 -6.63 8.80 18.43
N ASN A 43 -5.64 8.44 17.62
CA ASN A 43 -5.02 7.10 17.63
C ASN A 43 -4.32 6.80 18.95
N GLU A 44 -3.70 7.78 19.61
CA GLU A 44 -3.04 7.56 20.90
C GLU A 44 -4.01 7.53 22.08
N THR A 45 -5.20 8.11 21.95
CA THR A 45 -6.13 8.29 23.09
C THR A 45 -7.32 7.33 23.10
N VAL A 46 -7.79 6.87 21.95
CA VAL A 46 -8.99 6.01 21.87
C VAL A 46 -8.60 4.55 22.04
N LEU A 47 -9.00 3.97 23.18
CA LEU A 47 -8.88 2.53 23.51
C LEU A 47 -7.46 1.99 23.21
N PRO A 48 -6.40 2.61 23.76
CA PRO A 48 -5.01 2.28 23.39
C PRO A 48 -4.62 0.84 23.72
N ASP A 49 -5.27 0.23 24.71
CA ASP A 49 -5.13 -1.18 25.09
C ASP A 49 -5.54 -2.16 23.98
N LEU A 50 -6.32 -1.70 22.99
CA LEU A 50 -6.77 -2.50 21.85
C LEU A 50 -5.89 -2.35 20.60
N LYS A 51 -4.71 -1.72 20.71
CA LYS A 51 -3.80 -1.50 19.57
C LYS A 51 -3.42 -2.81 18.87
N GLU A 52 -2.81 -3.75 19.60
CA GLU A 52 -2.36 -5.03 19.04
C GLU A 52 -3.53 -5.82 18.43
N ALA A 53 -4.66 -5.92 19.14
CA ALA A 53 -5.84 -6.61 18.64
C ALA A 53 -6.40 -5.99 17.34
N THR A 54 -6.19 -4.69 17.14
CA THR A 54 -6.60 -4.00 15.91
C THR A 54 -5.62 -4.25 14.76
N GLU A 55 -4.33 -4.23 15.03
CA GLU A 55 -3.29 -4.56 14.05
C GLU A 55 -3.44 -6.00 13.57
N ASP A 56 -3.62 -6.95 14.50
CA ASP A 56 -3.95 -8.35 14.23
C ASP A 56 -5.20 -8.48 13.35
N LEU A 57 -6.26 -7.72 13.63
CA LEU A 57 -7.47 -7.75 12.84
C LEU A 57 -7.21 -7.25 11.42
N ILE A 58 -6.50 -6.14 11.25
CA ILE A 58 -6.16 -5.60 9.93
C ILE A 58 -5.33 -6.63 9.14
N GLU A 59 -4.28 -7.16 9.76
CA GLU A 59 -3.38 -8.12 9.12
C GLU A 59 -4.10 -9.43 8.76
N ARG A 60 -4.94 -9.98 9.63
CA ARG A 60 -5.72 -11.19 9.30
C ARG A 60 -6.67 -11.00 8.13
N ARG A 61 -7.23 -9.79 7.95
CA ARG A 61 -8.20 -9.51 6.87
C ARG A 61 -7.51 -9.11 5.57
N LEU A 62 -6.37 -8.42 5.62
CA LEU A 62 -5.60 -7.97 4.44
C LEU A 62 -4.46 -8.90 4.04
N GLY A 63 -3.96 -9.73 4.95
CA GLY A 63 -2.72 -10.49 4.82
C GLY A 63 -1.45 -9.66 5.05
N TYR A 64 -1.58 -8.36 5.32
CA TYR A 64 -0.47 -7.46 5.62
C TYR A 64 -0.93 -6.30 6.49
N LEU A 65 0.00 -5.66 7.21
CA LEU A 65 -0.27 -4.42 7.95
C LEU A 65 0.14 -3.21 7.10
N PRO A 66 -0.80 -2.33 6.70
CA PRO A 66 -0.47 -1.08 6.01
C PRO A 66 0.35 -0.15 6.89
N HIS A 67 1.10 0.76 6.27
CA HIS A 67 1.87 1.76 7.01
C HIS A 67 0.96 2.60 7.91
N GLU A 68 1.47 3.06 9.06
CA GLU A 68 0.66 3.78 10.05
C GLU A 68 -0.04 5.01 9.45
N SER A 69 0.66 5.77 8.60
CA SER A 69 0.08 6.93 7.88
C SER A 69 -1.14 6.60 7.01
N VAL A 70 -1.34 5.34 6.66
CA VAL A 70 -2.51 4.85 5.92
C VAL A 70 -3.64 4.47 6.87
N ALA A 71 -3.32 3.74 7.94
CA ALA A 71 -4.33 3.14 8.81
C ALA A 71 -4.83 4.10 9.92
N ILE A 72 -4.02 5.07 10.33
CA ILE A 72 -4.21 5.87 11.55
C ILE A 72 -5.58 6.54 11.66
N THR A 73 -6.13 7.06 10.56
CA THR A 73 -7.46 7.70 10.52
C THR A 73 -8.60 6.70 10.80
N PHE A 74 -8.38 5.40 10.55
CA PHE A 74 -9.40 4.36 10.59
C PHE A 74 -9.30 3.47 11.84
N VAL A 75 -8.11 3.34 12.43
CA VAL A 75 -7.81 2.47 13.58
C VAL A 75 -8.72 2.73 14.80
N PRO A 76 -9.02 3.98 15.21
CA PRO A 76 -9.91 4.23 16.33
C PRO A 76 -11.31 3.60 16.19
N PHE A 77 -11.85 3.55 14.96
CA PHE A 77 -13.15 2.93 14.71
C PHE A 77 -13.10 1.41 14.85
N LEU A 78 -12.02 0.77 14.38
CA LEU A 78 -11.83 -0.67 14.55
C LEU A 78 -11.72 -1.05 16.03
N ARG A 79 -11.01 -0.26 16.83
CA ARG A 79 -10.94 -0.46 18.29
C ARG A 79 -12.32 -0.37 18.94
N ALA A 80 -13.13 0.61 18.54
CA ALA A 80 -14.51 0.73 19.02
C ALA A 80 -15.35 -0.51 18.65
N PHE A 81 -15.22 -1.05 17.43
CA PHE A 81 -15.92 -2.27 17.04
C PHE A 81 -15.48 -3.49 17.84
N ILE A 82 -14.18 -3.64 18.09
CA ILE A 82 -13.64 -4.71 18.96
C ILE A 82 -14.23 -4.60 20.38
N GLN A 83 -14.27 -3.39 20.95
CA GLN A 83 -14.84 -3.17 22.28
C GLN A 83 -16.34 -3.45 22.33
N SER A 84 -17.09 -3.02 21.31
CA SER A 84 -18.53 -3.29 21.20
C SER A 84 -18.83 -4.78 21.04
N HIS A 85 -17.97 -5.52 20.33
CA HIS A 85 -18.08 -6.98 20.21
C HIS A 85 -17.78 -7.68 21.54
N ARG A 86 -16.68 -7.31 22.21
CA ARG A 86 -16.29 -7.87 23.52
C ARG A 86 -17.34 -7.66 24.61
N THR A 87 -18.08 -6.56 24.54
CA THR A 87 -19.16 -6.24 25.49
C THR A 87 -20.53 -6.80 25.08
N GLY A 88 -20.60 -7.55 23.96
CA GLY A 88 -21.82 -8.17 23.47
C GLY A 88 -22.81 -7.21 22.82
N VAL A 89 -22.41 -5.97 22.52
CA VAL A 89 -23.25 -4.99 21.81
C VAL A 89 -23.35 -5.33 20.32
N LEU A 90 -22.27 -5.82 19.71
CA LEU A 90 -22.27 -6.33 18.34
C LEU A 90 -22.22 -7.85 18.36
N SER A 91 -23.06 -8.49 17.55
CA SER A 91 -22.89 -9.92 17.23
C SER A 91 -21.62 -10.17 16.40
N ASP A 92 -21.16 -11.42 16.34
CA ASP A 92 -19.99 -11.80 15.52
C ASP A 92 -20.15 -11.38 14.06
N GLN A 93 -21.34 -11.61 13.48
CA GLN A 93 -21.62 -11.27 12.08
C GLN A 93 -21.60 -9.76 11.83
N GLU A 94 -22.17 -8.98 12.75
CA GLU A 94 -22.16 -7.51 12.64
C GLU A 94 -20.77 -6.94 12.83
N PHE A 95 -20.00 -7.48 13.77
CA PHE A 95 -18.61 -7.12 14.00
C PHE A 95 -17.77 -7.34 12.73
N LEU A 96 -17.81 -8.54 12.16
CA LEU A 96 -17.06 -8.87 10.95
C LEU A 96 -17.47 -8.00 9.76
N SER A 97 -18.78 -7.80 9.55
CA SER A 97 -19.29 -6.95 8.47
C SER A 97 -18.81 -5.49 8.59
N LYS A 98 -18.87 -4.91 9.79
CA LYS A 98 -18.41 -3.52 10.04
C LYS A 98 -16.89 -3.40 9.95
N ALA A 99 -16.16 -4.37 10.50
CA ALA A 99 -14.70 -4.41 10.41
C ALA A 99 -14.25 -4.47 8.95
N ASP A 100 -14.87 -5.32 8.14
CA ASP A 100 -14.55 -5.42 6.70
C ASP A 100 -14.77 -4.13 5.94
N GLN A 101 -15.89 -3.44 6.20
CA GLN A 101 -16.16 -2.15 5.57
C GLN A 101 -15.05 -1.15 5.91
N GLN A 102 -14.62 -1.10 7.16
CA GLN A 102 -13.57 -0.20 7.62
C GLN A 102 -12.20 -0.58 7.05
N ILE A 103 -11.88 -1.88 7.00
CA ILE A 103 -10.60 -2.38 6.46
C ILE A 103 -10.54 -2.17 4.94
N LYS A 104 -11.67 -2.22 4.22
CA LYS A 104 -11.74 -1.80 2.82
C LYS A 104 -11.35 -0.33 2.66
N LEU A 105 -11.77 0.56 3.57
CA LEU A 105 -11.33 1.97 3.53
C LEU A 105 -9.82 2.10 3.68
N ILE A 106 -9.22 1.35 4.62
CA ILE A 106 -7.77 1.30 4.80
C ILE A 106 -7.08 0.84 3.51
N ARG A 107 -7.51 -0.29 2.94
CA ARG A 107 -6.98 -0.81 1.67
C ARG A 107 -7.10 0.22 0.55
N ASN A 108 -8.28 0.80 0.37
CA ASN A 108 -8.53 1.77 -0.71
C ASN A 108 -7.64 3.02 -0.55
N TRP A 109 -7.39 3.43 0.69
CA TRP A 109 -6.47 4.52 1.00
C TRP A 109 -5.01 4.16 0.71
N ASP A 110 -4.57 2.93 1.01
CA ASP A 110 -3.25 2.41 0.62
C ASP A 110 -3.10 2.40 -0.92
N MET A 111 -4.18 2.08 -1.64
CA MET A 111 -4.21 2.01 -3.10
C MET A 111 -4.41 3.36 -3.81
N ARG A 112 -4.60 4.47 -3.09
CA ARG A 112 -5.02 5.76 -3.68
C ARG A 112 -4.12 6.26 -4.82
N HIS A 113 -2.81 5.98 -4.74
CA HIS A 113 -1.83 6.37 -5.75
C HIS A 113 -1.83 5.48 -7.00
N ASN A 114 -2.58 4.37 -6.97
CA ASN A 114 -2.68 3.39 -8.04
C ASN A 114 -4.09 3.35 -8.66
N THR A 115 -4.83 4.45 -8.57
CA THR A 115 -6.22 4.57 -9.06
C THR A 115 -6.32 5.08 -10.49
N CYS A 116 -5.20 5.44 -11.13
CA CYS A 116 -5.21 5.85 -12.54
C CYS A 116 -5.55 4.66 -13.46
N ARG A 117 -6.33 4.93 -14.52
CA ARG A 117 -6.70 3.92 -15.54
C ARG A 117 -5.50 3.48 -16.37
N VAL A 118 -4.59 4.41 -16.64
CA VAL A 118 -3.38 4.17 -17.42
C VAL A 118 -2.25 4.89 -16.69
N TYR A 119 -1.13 4.20 -16.50
CA TYR A 119 0.10 4.82 -16.02
C TYR A 119 0.77 5.59 -17.16
N ASP A 120 1.53 6.63 -16.83
CA ASP A 120 2.29 7.36 -17.85
C ASP A 120 3.27 6.43 -18.57
N GLU A 121 3.41 6.60 -19.89
CA GLU A 121 4.30 5.77 -20.72
C GLU A 121 5.75 5.78 -20.20
N SER A 122 6.17 6.89 -19.58
CA SER A 122 7.48 7.01 -18.94
C SER A 122 7.70 5.98 -17.82
N ILE A 123 6.65 5.55 -17.12
CA ILE A 123 6.72 4.51 -16.08
C ILE A 123 6.94 3.14 -16.73
N TYR A 124 6.22 2.85 -17.82
CA TYR A 124 6.43 1.61 -18.58
C TYR A 124 7.83 1.54 -19.18
N GLN A 125 8.33 2.64 -19.72
CA GLN A 125 9.68 2.70 -20.26
C GLN A 125 10.72 2.53 -19.15
N ASN A 126 10.55 3.21 -18.01
CA ASN A 126 11.40 3.04 -16.84
C ASN A 126 11.44 1.59 -16.36
N TYR A 127 10.29 0.92 -16.30
CA TYR A 127 10.21 -0.50 -15.96
C TYR A 127 10.99 -1.37 -16.97
N LYS A 128 10.83 -1.12 -18.27
CA LYS A 128 11.54 -1.88 -19.32
C LYS A 128 13.06 -1.71 -19.23
N ASP A 129 13.53 -0.49 -18.94
CA ASP A 129 14.95 -0.15 -19.01
C ASP A 129 15.71 -0.48 -17.71
N ASN A 130 15.10 -0.24 -16.55
CA ASN A 130 15.82 -0.28 -15.27
C ASN A 130 15.54 -1.52 -14.42
N TYR A 131 14.43 -2.22 -14.68
CA TYR A 131 13.98 -3.37 -13.87
C TYR A 131 14.23 -4.69 -14.60
N VAL A 132 15.39 -4.85 -15.24
CA VAL A 132 15.72 -6.08 -16.00
C VAL A 132 16.15 -7.21 -15.05
N VAL A 133 16.97 -6.88 -14.06
CA VAL A 133 17.41 -7.81 -13.02
C VAL A 133 16.20 -8.22 -12.18
N PHE A 134 16.11 -9.47 -11.71
CA PHE A 134 14.99 -10.00 -10.92
C PHE A 134 13.57 -9.90 -11.50
N ARG A 135 13.36 -9.28 -12.67
CA ARG A 135 12.03 -9.17 -13.31
C ARG A 135 11.32 -10.50 -13.40
N GLN A 136 12.04 -11.51 -13.88
CA GLN A 136 11.50 -12.85 -14.06
C GLN A 136 11.16 -13.49 -12.71
N ALA A 137 12.02 -13.33 -11.71
CA ALA A 137 11.78 -13.86 -10.37
C ALA A 137 10.55 -13.23 -9.70
N VAL A 138 10.38 -11.91 -9.82
CA VAL A 138 9.19 -11.20 -9.33
C VAL A 138 7.93 -11.71 -10.03
N LYS A 139 7.95 -11.84 -11.36
CA LYS A 139 6.83 -12.36 -12.14
C LYS A 139 6.47 -13.80 -11.75
N GLU A 140 7.46 -14.67 -11.62
CA GLU A 140 7.25 -16.07 -11.22
C GLU A 140 6.63 -16.15 -9.84
N ARG A 141 7.14 -15.37 -8.87
CA ARG A 141 6.61 -15.32 -7.51
C ARG A 141 5.16 -14.82 -7.47
N LEU A 142 4.87 -13.72 -8.18
CA LEU A 142 3.51 -13.20 -8.29
C LEU A 142 2.57 -14.21 -8.94
N SER A 143 3.01 -14.84 -10.03
CA SER A 143 2.21 -15.83 -10.76
C SER A 143 1.93 -17.06 -9.92
N LEU A 144 2.90 -17.50 -9.10
CA LEU A 144 2.75 -18.62 -8.17
C LEU A 144 1.60 -18.37 -7.19
N PHE A 145 1.57 -17.20 -6.53
CA PHE A 145 0.56 -16.91 -5.51
C PHE A 145 -0.77 -16.38 -6.07
N LEU A 146 -0.78 -15.82 -7.28
CA LEU A 146 -2.02 -15.47 -7.99
C LEU A 146 -2.68 -16.69 -8.64
N GLY A 147 -1.89 -17.70 -9.03
CA GLY A 147 -2.35 -18.85 -9.81
C GLY A 147 -2.44 -18.58 -11.32
N TYR A 148 -2.01 -17.40 -11.78
CA TYR A 148 -1.95 -17.00 -13.18
C TYR A 148 -0.94 -15.88 -13.37
N GLU A 149 -0.45 -15.67 -14.60
CA GLU A 149 0.40 -14.52 -14.92
C GLU A 149 -0.46 -13.26 -15.11
N PRO A 150 -0.31 -12.22 -14.26
CA PRO A 150 -1.09 -11.00 -14.40
C PRO A 150 -0.62 -10.17 -15.61
N LYS A 151 -1.54 -9.42 -16.20
CA LYS A 151 -1.18 -8.44 -17.24
C LYS A 151 -0.37 -7.31 -16.62
N LEU A 152 0.62 -6.82 -17.37
CA LEU A 152 1.50 -5.74 -16.90
C LEU A 152 0.75 -4.47 -16.46
N GLU A 153 -0.36 -4.12 -17.12
CA GLU A 153 -1.19 -2.96 -16.74
C GLU A 153 -1.80 -3.08 -15.33
N HIS A 154 -1.94 -4.31 -14.82
CA HIS A 154 -2.39 -4.62 -13.46
C HIS A 154 -1.22 -4.72 -12.48
N SER A 155 -0.07 -5.24 -12.93
CA SER A 155 1.05 -5.60 -12.05
C SER A 155 2.22 -4.63 -12.03
N LEU A 156 2.30 -3.66 -12.94
CA LEU A 156 3.47 -2.78 -13.13
C LEU A 156 4.08 -2.25 -11.82
N ILE A 157 3.28 -1.57 -10.99
CA ILE A 157 3.77 -0.97 -9.73
C ILE A 157 4.07 -2.04 -8.68
N ALA A 158 3.32 -3.15 -8.65
CA ALA A 158 3.62 -4.26 -7.76
C ALA A 158 4.97 -4.89 -8.11
N GLU A 159 5.23 -5.10 -9.40
CA GLU A 159 6.48 -5.66 -9.89
C GLU A 159 7.67 -4.75 -9.63
N MET A 160 7.54 -3.44 -9.88
CA MET A 160 8.58 -2.46 -9.58
C MET A 160 8.89 -2.43 -8.07
N TRP A 161 7.87 -2.41 -7.23
CA TRP A 161 8.06 -2.38 -5.79
C TRP A 161 8.72 -3.66 -5.25
N MET A 162 8.28 -4.84 -5.71
CA MET A 162 8.91 -6.11 -5.30
C MET A 162 10.34 -6.24 -5.82
N HIS A 163 10.62 -5.73 -7.01
CA HIS A 163 11.99 -5.64 -7.51
C HIS A 163 12.88 -4.81 -6.59
N ASP A 164 12.44 -3.61 -6.19
CA ASP A 164 13.21 -2.74 -5.30
C ASP A 164 13.54 -3.46 -3.97
N LEU A 165 12.62 -4.29 -3.47
CA LEU A 165 12.86 -5.15 -2.30
C LEU A 165 13.84 -6.30 -2.58
N MET A 166 13.79 -6.92 -3.76
CA MET A 166 14.72 -7.99 -4.15
C MET A 166 16.13 -7.48 -4.42
N THR A 167 16.27 -6.20 -4.77
CA THR A 167 17.58 -5.55 -4.93
C THR A 167 18.19 -5.09 -3.60
N ASP A 168 17.44 -5.16 -2.50
CA ASP A 168 17.96 -4.87 -1.18
C ASP A 168 18.72 -6.10 -0.67
N ASP A 169 20.06 -6.00 -0.61
CA ASP A 169 20.96 -7.07 -0.17
C ASP A 169 20.70 -7.55 1.28
N THR A 170 19.83 -6.87 2.03
CA THR A 170 19.46 -7.23 3.41
C THR A 170 18.21 -8.10 3.50
N PHE A 171 17.49 -8.31 2.39
CA PHE A 171 16.19 -8.97 2.39
C PHE A 171 16.15 -10.17 1.45
N GLU A 172 15.87 -11.36 2.02
CA GLU A 172 15.61 -12.56 1.24
C GLU A 172 14.13 -12.93 1.30
N PHE A 173 13.53 -13.16 0.14
CA PHE A 173 12.15 -13.63 0.05
C PHE A 173 12.06 -15.10 0.44
N PRO A 174 11.29 -15.46 1.48
CA PRO A 174 11.09 -16.85 1.83
C PRO A 174 10.21 -17.55 0.78
N GLU A 175 10.29 -18.88 0.70
CA GLU A 175 9.47 -19.67 -0.24
C GLU A 175 7.96 -19.58 0.06
N THR A 176 7.60 -19.31 1.31
CA THR A 176 6.21 -19.14 1.73
C THR A 176 5.67 -17.75 1.37
N ILE A 177 4.35 -17.64 1.27
CA ILE A 177 3.68 -16.36 1.11
C ILE A 177 3.94 -15.46 2.33
N THR A 178 4.15 -14.17 2.08
CA THR A 178 4.45 -13.15 3.10
C THR A 178 3.50 -11.96 3.00
N ALA A 179 3.58 -11.05 3.97
CA ALA A 179 2.86 -9.78 3.93
C ALA A 179 3.19 -8.93 2.66
N ILE A 180 4.42 -9.04 2.15
CA ILE A 180 4.81 -8.34 0.91
C ILE A 180 4.01 -8.90 -0.27
N ASP A 181 3.89 -10.23 -0.35
CA ASP A 181 3.12 -10.90 -1.40
C ASP A 181 1.64 -10.55 -1.30
N TYR A 182 1.06 -10.58 -0.10
CA TYR A 182 -0.33 -10.17 0.12
C TYR A 182 -0.58 -8.73 -0.33
N LYS A 183 0.34 -7.80 -0.03
CA LYS A 183 0.22 -6.41 -0.49
C LYS A 183 0.28 -6.31 -2.01
N ALA A 184 1.23 -6.99 -2.65
CA ALA A 184 1.38 -6.99 -4.11
C ALA A 184 0.15 -7.60 -4.81
N ILE A 185 -0.34 -8.74 -4.32
CA ILE A 185 -1.56 -9.40 -4.80
C ILE A 185 -2.78 -8.50 -4.60
N THR A 186 -2.89 -7.82 -3.45
CA THR A 186 -3.97 -6.86 -3.19
C THR A 186 -3.98 -5.75 -4.24
N LEU A 187 -2.81 -5.17 -4.53
CA LEU A 187 -2.67 -4.13 -5.54
C LEU A 187 -3.10 -4.62 -6.93
N ILE A 188 -2.66 -5.81 -7.33
CA ILE A 188 -2.98 -6.41 -8.63
C ILE A 188 -4.48 -6.65 -8.77
N LYS A 189 -5.09 -7.37 -7.81
CA LYS A 189 -6.54 -7.66 -7.84
C LYS A 189 -7.38 -6.40 -7.77
N TYR A 190 -6.94 -5.41 -6.98
CA TYR A 190 -7.59 -4.12 -6.92
C TYR A 190 -7.56 -3.42 -8.29
N ARG A 191 -6.41 -3.42 -8.96
CA ARG A 191 -6.25 -2.82 -10.30
C ARG A 191 -7.05 -3.56 -11.37
N GLU A 192 -7.11 -4.89 -11.32
CA GLU A 192 -7.96 -5.68 -12.22
C GLU A 192 -9.41 -5.23 -12.17
N VAL A 193 -9.99 -5.15 -10.97
CA VAL A 193 -11.37 -4.70 -10.79
C VAL A 193 -11.53 -3.24 -11.22
N LEU A 194 -10.56 -2.38 -10.89
CA LEU A 194 -10.56 -0.97 -11.29
C LEU A 194 -10.61 -0.79 -12.81
N LEU A 195 -9.77 -1.51 -13.56
CA LEU A 195 -9.69 -1.38 -15.02
C LEU A 195 -10.91 -2.00 -15.70
N GLN A 196 -11.43 -3.11 -15.16
CA GLN A 196 -12.54 -3.84 -15.76
C GLN A 196 -13.91 -3.23 -15.45
N TYR A 197 -14.12 -2.77 -14.21
CA TYR A 197 -15.44 -2.40 -13.69
C TYR A 197 -15.49 -0.98 -13.10
N GLY A 198 -14.36 -0.30 -12.99
CA GLY A 198 -14.27 1.06 -12.45
C GLY A 198 -14.01 1.14 -10.95
N GLN A 199 -13.89 2.36 -10.47
CA GLN A 199 -13.39 2.68 -9.13
C GLN A 199 -14.32 2.22 -8.02
N ASP A 200 -15.64 2.41 -8.16
CA ASP A 200 -16.61 2.01 -7.14
C ASP A 200 -16.63 0.48 -6.93
N ALA A 201 -16.46 -0.27 -8.01
CA ALA A 201 -16.32 -1.72 -7.97
C ALA A 201 -15.01 -2.12 -7.27
N ALA A 202 -13.89 -1.46 -7.58
CA ALA A 202 -12.61 -1.72 -6.92
C ALA A 202 -12.68 -1.42 -5.42
N TYR A 203 -13.30 -0.31 -5.03
CA TYR A 203 -13.52 0.06 -3.64
C TYR A 203 -14.36 -0.95 -2.86
N SER A 204 -15.30 -1.58 -3.53
CA SER A 204 -16.21 -2.56 -2.92
C SER A 204 -15.70 -4.00 -2.98
N SER A 205 -14.64 -4.25 -3.76
CA SER A 205 -14.09 -5.58 -4.00
C SER A 205 -13.75 -6.32 -2.69
N PRO A 206 -13.84 -7.68 -2.67
CA PRO A 206 -13.56 -8.47 -1.47
C PRO A 206 -12.13 -8.27 -0.91
N LEU A 207 -11.98 -8.52 0.40
CA LEU A 207 -10.68 -8.65 1.06
C LEU A 207 -10.17 -10.10 0.91
N HIS A 208 -8.89 -10.35 1.20
CA HIS A 208 -8.32 -11.70 1.09
C HIS A 208 -8.85 -12.69 2.13
N GLY A 209 -9.04 -12.24 3.38
CA GLY A 209 -9.44 -13.10 4.51
C GLY A 209 -10.90 -13.58 4.53
N ASN A 210 -11.56 -13.69 3.38
CA ASN A 210 -12.97 -14.13 3.26
C ASN A 210 -13.15 -15.64 3.02
N SER A 211 -12.07 -16.42 3.12
CA SER A 211 -12.09 -17.89 3.05
C SER A 211 -11.90 -18.52 4.42
#